data_AF-A0A2M7UWX3-F1
#
_entry.id   AF-A0A2M7UWX3-F1
#
_cell.length_a   1.000
_cell.length_b   1.000
_cell.length_c   1.000
_cell.angle_alpha   90.00
_cell.angle_beta   90.00
_cell.angle_gamma   90.00
#
_symmetry.space_group_name_H-M   'P 1'
#
loop_
_entity.id
_entity.type
_entity.pdbx_description
1 polymer ?
#
loop_
_entity_poly.entity_id
_entity_poly.type
_entity_poly.pdbx_seq_one_letter_code
_entity_poly.pdbx_strand_id
1 'polypeptide(L)'
;SLFRPGPMELIPDYIARKHKRKKVEYLHPKMETILKNTYGIMIYQEQLMQVAQQMAGFTLGEADVLRKAVGKKIKSLLEEQKEKLVNGMIKNGIKKSIAEKIWEWILPFASYGFNRCL
;
A
#
# COMPACT_ATOMS: atom_id res chain seq x y z
N SER A 1 3.16 -17.80 6.44
CA SER A 1 2.06 -18.48 5.74
C SER A 1 1.56 -17.63 4.57
N LEU A 2 1.97 -17.95 3.33
CA LEU A 2 1.68 -17.17 2.10
C LEU A 2 0.52 -17.76 1.27
N PHE A 3 -0.23 -18.73 1.81
CA PHE A 3 -1.24 -19.52 1.09
C PHE A 3 -2.66 -19.08 1.43
N ARG A 4 -3.08 -17.92 0.88
CA ARG A 4 -4.50 -17.53 0.78
C ARG A 4 -4.81 -17.11 -0.67
N PRO A 5 -6.05 -17.29 -1.16
CA PRO A 5 -6.40 -17.16 -2.58
C PRO A 5 -6.29 -15.74 -3.19
N GLY A 6 -5.88 -14.73 -2.42
CA GLY A 6 -5.61 -13.38 -2.92
C GLY A 6 -4.17 -13.12 -3.33
N PRO A 7 -3.20 -13.24 -2.40
CA PRO A 7 -1.79 -13.07 -2.75
C PRO A 7 -1.28 -14.10 -3.76
N MET A 8 -2.03 -15.18 -4.06
CA MET A 8 -1.66 -16.18 -5.06
C MET A 8 -1.43 -15.59 -6.46
N GLU A 9 -2.21 -14.60 -6.89
CA GLU A 9 -1.97 -13.94 -8.19
C GLU A 9 -0.68 -13.11 -8.20
N LEU A 10 -0.23 -12.67 -7.01
CA LEU A 10 1.00 -11.90 -6.85
C LEU A 10 2.23 -12.78 -6.64
N ILE A 11 2.06 -14.08 -6.32
CA ILE A 11 3.15 -15.05 -6.20
C ILE A 11 4.00 -15.14 -7.48
N PRO A 12 3.45 -15.29 -8.70
CA PRO A 12 4.28 -15.35 -9.90
C PRO A 12 5.07 -14.06 -10.13
N ASP A 13 4.49 -12.88 -9.86
CA ASP A 13 5.20 -11.59 -9.98
C ASP A 13 6.29 -11.47 -8.90
N TYR A 14 6.02 -11.92 -7.67
CA TYR A 14 6.99 -11.99 -6.57
C TYR A 14 8.18 -12.90 -6.93
N ILE A 15 7.92 -14.10 -7.44
CA ILE A 15 8.94 -15.06 -7.88
C ILE A 15 9.73 -14.46 -9.06
N ALA A 16 9.07 -13.87 -10.05
CA ALA A 16 9.74 -13.26 -11.20
C ALA A 16 10.66 -12.11 -10.79
N ARG A 17 10.23 -11.24 -9.87
CA ARG A 17 11.05 -10.15 -9.32
C ARG A 17 12.19 -10.66 -8.42
N LYS A 18 11.92 -11.64 -7.56
CA LYS A 18 12.93 -12.29 -6.70
C LYS A 18 14.06 -12.94 -7.51
N HIS A 19 13.71 -13.60 -8.61
CA HIS A 19 14.68 -14.20 -9.53
C HIS A 19 15.23 -13.23 -10.58
N LYS A 20 15.01 -11.91 -10.41
CA LYS A 20 15.46 -10.84 -11.33
C LYS A 20 14.99 -10.99 -12.78
N ARG A 21 13.94 -11.80 -13.03
CA ARG A 21 13.33 -11.97 -14.35
C ARG A 21 12.43 -10.80 -14.72
N LYS A 22 11.99 -10.00 -13.74
CA LYS A 22 11.21 -8.78 -13.93
C LYS A 22 11.80 -7.65 -13.08
N LYS A 23 11.87 -6.42 -13.64
CA LYS A 23 12.32 -5.25 -12.88
C LYS A 23 11.30 -4.90 -11.80
N VAL A 24 11.80 -4.58 -10.60
CA VAL A 24 10.95 -4.05 -9.54
C VAL A 24 10.71 -2.58 -9.84
N GLU A 25 9.49 -2.24 -10.23
CA GLU A 25 9.09 -0.86 -10.44
C GLU A 25 8.36 -0.34 -9.20
N TYR A 26 8.84 0.81 -8.71
CA TYR A 26 8.22 1.52 -7.60
C TYR A 26 7.50 2.75 -8.15
N LEU A 27 6.26 2.99 -7.70
CA LEU A 27 5.50 4.20 -8.06
C LEU A 27 6.18 5.48 -7.54
N HIS A 28 6.97 5.37 -6.48
CA HIS A 28 7.69 6.47 -5.87
C HIS A 28 8.97 5.97 -5.16
N PRO A 29 10.08 6.73 -5.17
CA PRO A 29 11.32 6.33 -4.48
C PRO A 29 11.13 6.05 -2.98
N LYS A 30 10.27 6.79 -2.28
CA LYS A 30 9.94 6.52 -0.86
C LYS A 30 9.26 5.16 -0.64
N MET A 31 8.63 4.57 -1.65
CA MET A 31 8.05 3.23 -1.52
C MET A 31 9.11 2.14 -1.61
N GLU A 32 10.27 2.43 -2.21
CA GLU A 32 11.37 1.47 -2.26
C GLU A 32 11.78 1.06 -0.85
N THR A 33 11.99 2.01 0.07
CA THR A 33 12.41 1.68 1.44
C THR A 33 11.42 0.79 2.19
N ILE A 34 10.12 0.93 1.92
CA ILE A 34 9.04 0.17 2.57
C ILE A 34 8.83 -1.20 1.91
N LEU A 35 8.94 -1.26 0.58
CA LEU A 35 8.61 -2.43 -0.22
C LEU A 35 9.85 -3.22 -0.71
N LYS A 36 11.06 -2.77 -0.38
CA LYS A 36 12.33 -3.44 -0.75
C LYS A 36 12.34 -4.87 -0.24
N ASN A 37 11.89 -5.08 1.00
CA ASN A 37 11.83 -6.41 1.61
C ASN A 37 10.80 -7.34 0.95
N THR A 38 9.86 -6.79 0.18
CA THR A 38 8.81 -7.53 -0.52
C THR A 38 8.88 -7.37 -2.04
N TYR A 39 10.04 -6.97 -2.58
CA TYR A 39 10.29 -6.81 -4.02
C TYR A 39 9.23 -5.93 -4.73
N GLY A 40 8.78 -4.86 -4.08
CA GLY A 40 7.79 -3.93 -4.65
C GLY A 40 6.34 -4.43 -4.60
N ILE A 41 6.04 -5.46 -3.80
CA ILE A 41 4.69 -5.99 -3.62
C ILE A 41 4.24 -5.68 -2.19
N MET A 42 3.09 -5.04 -2.01
CA MET A 42 2.54 -4.85 -0.67
C MET A 42 1.92 -6.18 -0.20
N ILE A 43 2.35 -6.66 0.96
CA ILE A 43 1.91 -7.94 1.55
C ILE A 43 1.32 -7.71 2.96
N TYR A 44 1.84 -6.73 3.70
CA TYR A 44 1.51 -6.51 5.12
C TYR A 44 0.73 -5.22 5.36
N GLN A 45 -0.18 -5.25 6.33
CA GLN A 45 -0.91 -4.05 6.78
C GLN A 45 0.02 -2.96 7.32
N GLU A 46 1.15 -3.34 7.93
CA GLU A 46 2.17 -2.41 8.39
C GLU A 46 2.77 -1.59 7.22
N GLN A 47 2.90 -2.18 6.03
CA GLN A 47 3.41 -1.46 4.86
C GLN A 47 2.41 -0.38 4.41
N LEU A 48 1.10 -0.66 4.49
CA LEU A 48 0.06 0.34 4.23
C LEU A 48 0.19 1.53 5.19
N MET A 49 0.35 1.24 6.48
CA MET A 49 0.53 2.29 7.50
C MET A 49 1.79 3.10 7.23
N GLN A 50 2.93 2.45 6.97
CA GLN A 50 4.19 3.13 6.65
C GLN A 50 4.08 3.99 5.39
N VAL A 51 3.38 3.52 4.35
CA VAL A 51 3.15 4.30 3.13
C VAL A 51 2.33 5.55 3.46
N ALA A 52 1.24 5.42 4.23
CA ALA A 52 0.43 6.58 4.63
C ALA A 52 1.24 7.60 5.45
N GLN A 53 2.08 7.14 6.38
CA GLN A 53 2.92 8.02 7.19
C GLN A 53 4.02 8.71 6.36
N GLN A 54 4.79 7.96 5.57
CA GLN A 54 5.95 8.47 4.82
C GLN A 54 5.55 9.30 3.60
N MET A 55 4.42 8.97 2.98
CA MET A 55 3.93 9.63 1.76
C MET A 55 2.95 10.74 2.09
N ALA A 56 1.95 10.50 2.94
CA ALA A 56 0.91 11.47 3.25
C ALA A 56 1.14 12.23 4.56
N GLY A 57 2.13 11.84 5.38
CA GLY A 57 2.37 12.47 6.67
C GLY A 57 1.34 12.09 7.73
N PHE A 58 0.64 10.97 7.55
CA PHE A 58 -0.37 10.53 8.51
C PHE A 58 0.25 10.25 9.88
N THR A 59 -0.52 10.50 10.92
CA THR A 59 -0.21 10.03 12.27
C THR A 59 -0.44 8.52 12.39
N LEU A 60 0.06 7.89 13.45
CA LEU A 60 -0.24 6.48 13.78
C LEU A 60 -1.76 6.22 13.86
N GLY A 61 -2.52 7.16 14.43
CA GLY A 61 -3.96 7.06 14.53
C GLY A 61 -4.66 7.10 13.17
N GLU A 62 -4.29 8.05 12.31
CA GLU A 62 -4.86 8.15 10.96
C GLU A 62 -4.52 6.95 10.09
N ALA A 63 -3.30 6.42 10.21
CA ALA A 63 -2.89 5.22 9.50
C ALA A 63 -3.70 3.98 9.93
N ASP A 64 -4.07 3.87 11.21
CA ASP A 64 -4.95 2.80 11.69
C ASP A 64 -6.40 2.98 11.20
N VAL A 65 -6.90 4.21 11.14
CA VAL A 65 -8.22 4.51 10.56
C VAL A 65 -8.26 4.12 9.09
N LEU A 66 -7.23 4.47 8.31
CA LEU A 66 -7.08 4.03 6.93
C LEU A 66 -7.12 2.50 6.83
N ARG A 67 -6.31 1.80 7.63
CA ARG A 67 -6.28 0.33 7.67
C ARG A 67 -7.66 -0.27 7.92
N LYS A 68 -8.43 0.29 8.86
CA LYS A 68 -9.79 -0.14 9.18
C LYS A 68 -10.78 0.14 8.05
N ALA A 69 -10.72 1.33 7.45
CA ALA A 69 -11.57 1.75 6.33
C ALA A 69 -11.40 0.82 5.13
N VAL A 70 -10.14 0.55 4.80
CA VAL A 70 -9.65 -0.32 3.74
C VAL A 70 -10.08 -1.77 4.00
N GLY A 71 -9.87 -2.29 5.21
CA GLY A 71 -10.29 -3.66 5.57
C GLY A 71 -11.80 -3.88 5.59
N LYS A 72 -12.59 -2.89 6.02
CA LYS A 72 -14.08 -2.97 6.06
C LYS A 72 -14.76 -2.54 4.76
N LYS A 73 -14.01 -2.02 3.78
CA LYS A 73 -14.53 -1.49 2.50
C LYS A 73 -15.69 -0.49 2.66
N ILE A 74 -15.59 0.39 3.65
CA ILE A 74 -16.62 1.40 3.92
C ILE A 74 -16.44 2.55 2.91
N LYS A 75 -17.32 2.65 1.91
CA LYS A 75 -17.20 3.65 0.83
C LYS A 75 -16.99 5.07 1.33
N SER A 76 -17.84 5.53 2.27
CA SER A 76 -17.75 6.90 2.81
C SER A 76 -16.40 7.18 3.48
N LEU A 77 -15.90 6.23 4.28
CA LEU A 77 -14.60 6.37 4.93
C LEU A 77 -13.45 6.26 3.93
N LEU A 78 -13.56 5.40 2.92
CA LEU A 78 -12.55 5.27 1.86
C LEU A 78 -12.39 6.59 1.09
N GLU A 79 -13.48 7.27 0.77
CA GLU A 79 -13.44 8.53 0.05
C GLU A 79 -12.80 9.65 0.88
N GLU A 80 -13.18 9.75 2.16
CA GLU A 80 -12.56 10.70 3.10
C GLU A 80 -11.05 10.43 3.27
N GLN A 81 -10.68 9.16 3.42
CA GLN A 81 -9.28 8.76 3.56
C GLN A 81 -8.50 8.96 2.26
N LYS A 82 -9.12 8.77 1.09
CA LYS A 82 -8.53 9.06 -0.22
C LYS A 82 -8.15 10.54 -0.30
N GLU A 83 -9.08 11.44 0.01
CA GLU A 83 -8.80 12.87 -0.05
C GLU A 83 -7.70 13.26 0.93
N LYS A 84 -7.75 12.78 2.17
CA LYS A 84 -6.70 13.03 3.17
C LYS A 84 -5.33 12.53 2.70
N LEU A 85 -5.27 11.31 2.18
CA LEU A 85 -4.04 10.69 1.70
C LEU A 85 -3.46 11.47 0.51
N VAL A 86 -4.29 11.77 -0.49
CA VAL A 86 -3.87 12.51 -1.69
C VAL A 86 -3.42 13.92 -1.33
N ASN A 87 -4.16 14.64 -0.48
CA ASN A 87 -3.77 15.97 -0.03
C ASN A 87 -2.47 15.94 0.79
N GLY A 88 -2.30 14.95 1.67
CA GLY A 88 -1.06 14.75 2.41
C GLY A 88 0.13 14.46 1.49
N MET A 89 -0.07 13.64 0.45
CA MET A 89 0.96 13.35 -0.56
C MET A 89 1.34 14.60 -1.35
N ILE A 90 0.35 15.40 -1.77
CA ILE A 90 0.59 16.67 -2.46
C ILE A 90 1.39 17.63 -1.58
N LYS A 91 1.04 17.75 -0.29
CA LYS A 91 1.80 18.56 0.68
C LYS A 91 3.25 18.09 0.84
N ASN A 92 3.50 16.78 0.71
CA ASN A 92 4.83 16.18 0.73
C ASN A 92 5.56 16.21 -0.62
N GLY A 93 5.06 16.97 -1.61
CA GLY A 93 5.71 17.17 -2.91
C GLY A 93 5.46 16.04 -3.93
N ILE A 94 4.51 15.15 -3.67
CA ILE A 94 4.14 14.08 -4.60
C ILE A 94 3.05 14.59 -5.54
N LYS A 95 3.20 14.35 -6.85
CA LYS A 95 2.18 14.73 -7.83
C LYS A 95 0.85 14.03 -7.56
N LYS A 96 -0.26 14.75 -7.68
CA LYS A 96 -1.62 14.20 -7.54
C LYS A 96 -1.83 12.91 -8.35
N SER A 97 -1.38 12.88 -9.61
CA SER A 97 -1.50 11.68 -10.46
C SER A 97 -0.78 10.46 -9.89
N ILE A 98 0.34 10.63 -9.19
CA ILE A 98 1.05 9.53 -8.52
C ILE A 98 0.28 9.13 -7.26
N ALA A 99 -0.22 10.11 -6.49
CA ALA A 99 -1.01 9.85 -5.29
C ALA A 99 -2.29 9.05 -5.58
N GLU A 100 -3.00 9.39 -6.66
CA GLU A 100 -4.17 8.65 -7.11
C GLU A 100 -3.82 7.23 -7.54
N LYS A 101 -2.73 7.04 -8.30
CA LYS A 101 -2.24 5.70 -8.65
C LYS A 101 -1.90 4.85 -7.43
N ILE A 102 -1.29 5.46 -6.40
CA ILE A 102 -0.99 4.77 -5.14
C ILE A 102 -2.27 4.35 -4.43
N TRP A 103 -3.28 5.21 -4.41
CA TRP A 103 -4.59 4.88 -3.84
C TRP A 103 -5.27 3.71 -4.57
N GLU A 104 -5.29 3.75 -5.90
CA GLU A 104 -5.83 2.66 -6.72
C GLU A 104 -5.06 1.36 -6.53
N TRP A 105 -3.76 1.44 -6.24
CA TRP A 105 -2.94 0.27 -5.92
C TRP A 105 -3.21 -0.29 -4.51
N ILE A 106 -3.58 0.57 -3.55
CA ILE A 106 -3.93 0.19 -2.17
C ILE A 106 -5.31 -0.47 -2.08
N LEU A 107 -6.28 0.00 -2.87
CA LEU A 107 -7.67 -0.48 -2.87
C LEU A 107 -7.84 -2.01 -3.03
N PRO A 108 -7.19 -2.69 -4.01
CA PRO A 108 -7.26 -4.15 -4.12
C PRO A 108 -6.45 -4.84 -3.02
N PHE A 109 -5.32 -4.27 -2.58
CA PHE A 109 -4.50 -4.83 -1.49
C PHE A 109 -5.27 -4.95 -0.18
N ALA A 110 -6.17 -4.00 0.09
CA ALA A 110 -7.13 -4.00 1.19
C ALA A 110 -7.80 -5.36 1.47
N SER A 111 -8.15 -6.04 0.38
CA SER A 111 -8.96 -7.26 0.41
C SER A 111 -8.15 -8.47 0.85
N TYR A 112 -6.82 -8.39 0.78
CA TYR A 112 -5.92 -9.53 0.95
C TYR A 112 -4.75 -9.26 1.91
N GLY A 113 -4.63 -8.03 2.43
CA GLY A 113 -3.59 -7.62 3.37
C GLY A 113 -3.61 -8.46 4.64
N PHE A 114 -2.64 -9.35 4.77
CA PHE A 114 -2.49 -10.25 5.89
C PHE A 114 -2.27 -9.44 7.18
N ASN A 115 -3.05 -9.72 8.22
CA ASN A 115 -2.71 -9.28 9.57
C ASN A 115 -1.48 -10.09 9.99
N ARG A 116 -0.34 -9.44 10.21
CA ARG A 116 0.85 -10.10 10.74
C ARG A 116 0.60 -10.29 12.24
N CYS A 117 -0.19 -11.30 12.61
CA CYS A 117 -0.22 -11.78 13.98
C CYS A 117 1.17 -12.37 14.27
N LEU A 118 1.96 -11.62 15.02
CA LEU A 118 3.01 -12.16 15.89
C LEU A 118 2.38 -13.18 16.84
#